data_AF-A0A1F9DU06-F1
#
_entry.id   AF-A0A1F9DU06-F1
#
_cell.length_a   1.000
_cell.length_b   1.000
_cell.length_c   1.000
_cell.angle_alpha   90.00
_cell.angle_beta   90.00
_cell.angle_gamma   90.00
#
_symmetry.space_group_name_H-M   'P 1'
#
loop_
_entity.id
_entity.type
_entity.pdbx_description
1 polymer ?
#
loop_
_entity_poly.entity_id
_entity_poly.type
_entity_poly.pdbx_seq_one_letter_code
_entity_poly.pdbx_strand_id
1 'polypeptide(L)' 'MGYEVVNFSARGDAGATYTKNQVKEALLNARPSSIILMHMNHPEGETAEGVIEAIPELTKRGFGFVKLSEYILK' A
#
# COMPACT_ATOMS: atom_id res chain seq x y z
N MET A 1 -16.23 10.19 -21.10
CA MET A 1 -16.37 9.02 -20.20
C MET A 1 -16.27 9.35 -18.71
N GLY A 2 -16.07 10.61 -18.28
CA GLY A 2 -16.29 11.00 -16.86
C GLY A 2 -15.40 10.32 -15.82
N TYR A 3 -14.32 9.64 -16.23
CA TYR A 3 -13.39 8.96 -15.33
C TYR A 3 -12.27 9.90 -14.89
N GLU A 4 -11.87 9.75 -13.64
CA GLU A 4 -10.64 10.31 -13.10
C GLU A 4 -9.57 9.21 -13.07
N VAL A 5 -8.44 9.45 -13.72
CA VAL A 5 -7.34 8.48 -13.81
C VAL A 5 -6.42 8.66 -12.62
N VAL A 6 -6.09 7.56 -11.94
CA VAL A 6 -5.21 7.56 -10.77
C VAL A 6 -4.00 6.68 -11.04
N ASN A 7 -2.84 7.14 -10.60
CA ASN A 7 -1.60 6.37 -10.58
C ASN A 7 -1.15 6.16 -9.12
N PHE A 8 -0.06 5.44 -8.93
CA PHE A 8 0.53 5.18 -7.62
C PHE A 8 1.86 5.91 -7.44
N SER A 9 2.30 6.08 -6.19
CA SER A 9 3.57 6.74 -5.84
C SER A 9 4.61 5.78 -5.27
N ALA A 10 4.21 4.57 -4.86
CA ALA A 10 5.11 3.55 -4.33
C ALA A 10 4.67 2.12 -4.72
N ARG A 11 5.63 1.23 -4.94
CA ARG A 11 5.38 -0.22 -5.12
C ARG A 11 5.40 -0.88 -3.75
N GLY A 12 4.28 -1.49 -3.34
CA GLY A 12 4.17 -2.17 -2.04
C GLY A 12 4.62 -3.63 -2.08
N ASP A 13 4.49 -4.30 -3.24
CA ASP A 13 4.70 -5.76 -3.35
C ASP A 13 5.41 -6.23 -4.63
N ALA A 14 5.69 -5.30 -5.55
CA ALA A 14 6.22 -5.55 -6.89
C ALA A 14 5.49 -6.66 -7.66
N GLY A 15 4.15 -6.63 -7.66
CA GLY A 15 3.36 -7.66 -8.36
C GLY A 15 3.36 -8.97 -7.60
N ALA A 16 3.14 -8.90 -6.28
CA ALA A 16 3.18 -10.02 -5.34
C ALA A 16 4.47 -10.87 -5.33
N THR A 17 5.61 -10.30 -5.77
CA THR A 17 6.91 -11.00 -5.78
C THR A 17 7.78 -10.68 -4.57
N TYR A 18 7.45 -9.62 -3.81
CA TYR A 18 8.13 -9.30 -2.57
C TYR A 18 7.86 -10.33 -1.48
N THR A 19 8.91 -10.61 -0.71
CA THR A 19 8.79 -11.31 0.57
C THR A 19 8.01 -10.47 1.57
N LYS A 20 7.50 -11.11 2.62
CA LYS A 20 6.82 -10.47 3.75
C LYS A 20 7.57 -9.25 4.28
N ASN A 21 8.88 -9.39 4.50
CA ASN A 21 9.72 -8.32 5.05
C ASN A 21 9.87 -7.15 4.06
N GLN A 22 10.03 -7.43 2.77
CA GLN A 22 10.09 -6.37 1.75
C GLN A 22 8.77 -5.62 1.62
N VAL A 23 7.64 -6.31 1.69
CA VAL A 23 6.30 -5.67 1.74
C VAL A 23 6.23 -4.76 2.96
N LYS A 24 6.53 -5.29 4.15
CA LYS A 24 6.52 -4.51 5.39
C LYS A 24 7.40 -3.26 5.30
N GLU A 25 8.65 -3.40 4.85
CA GLU A 25 9.57 -2.27 4.70
C GLU A 25 9.08 -1.26 3.66
N ALA A 26 8.50 -1.71 2.54
CA ALA A 26 7.93 -0.82 1.54
C ALA A 26 6.79 0.04 2.13
N LEU A 27 5.90 -0.56 2.93
CA LEU A 27 4.83 0.17 3.62
C LEU A 27 5.39 1.11 4.70
N LEU A 28 6.34 0.66 5.53
CA LEU A 28 6.89 1.47 6.63
C LEU A 28 7.73 2.67 6.16
N ASN A 29 8.26 2.62 4.93
CA ASN A 29 9.00 3.70 4.31
C ASN A 29 8.14 4.61 3.42
N ALA A 30 6.83 4.37 3.33
CA ALA A 30 5.93 5.20 2.55
C ALA A 30 5.84 6.62 3.13
N ARG A 31 5.89 7.62 2.25
CA ARG A 31 5.72 9.03 2.64
C ARG A 31 4.23 9.30 2.91
N PRO A 32 3.89 10.27 3.79
CA PRO A 32 2.50 10.72 3.93
C PRO A 32 1.88 11.07 2.58
N SER A 33 0.60 10.73 2.40
CA SER A 33 -0.15 10.90 1.14
C SER A 33 0.31 10.01 -0.03
N SER A 34 1.09 8.95 0.23
CA SER A 34 1.43 7.97 -0.81
C SER A 34 0.21 7.12 -1.21
N ILE A 35 0.09 6.84 -2.51
CA ILE A 35 -0.76 5.78 -3.05
C ILE A 35 0.16 4.59 -3.29
N ILE A 36 0.01 3.53 -2.47
CA ILE A 36 0.84 2.33 -2.56
C ILE A 36 0.10 1.30 -3.43
N LEU A 37 0.71 0.89 -4.54
CA LEU A 37 0.16 -0.17 -5.39
C LEU A 37 0.57 -1.54 -4.86
N MET A 38 -0.42 -2.42 -4.71
CA MET A 38 -0.27 -3.81 -4.28
C MET A 38 -1.29 -4.71 -4.97
N HIS A 39 -1.03 -6.01 -4.95
CA HIS A 39 -1.80 -7.01 -5.66
C HIS A 39 -2.22 -8.14 -4.72
N MET A 40 -3.45 -8.62 -4.88
CA MET A 40 -4.03 -9.73 -4.10
C MET A 40 -4.45 -10.90 -5.01
N ASN A 41 -3.76 -11.04 -6.16
CA ASN A 41 -4.04 -12.06 -7.18
C ASN A 41 -3.18 -13.32 -7.02
N HIS A 42 -2.26 -13.36 -6.04
CA HIS A 42 -1.39 -14.49 -5.71
C HIS A 42 -1.62 -14.90 -4.25
N PRO A 43 -2.61 -15.77 -3.98
CA PRO A 43 -2.92 -16.20 -2.61
C PRO A 43 -1.78 -16.99 -1.94
N GLU A 44 -0.85 -17.54 -2.72
CA GLU A 44 0.36 -18.22 -2.26
C GLU A 44 1.51 -17.28 -1.88
N GLY A 45 1.40 -15.99 -2.22
CA GLY A 45 2.43 -14.98 -1.94
C GLY A 45 2.35 -14.43 -0.52
N GLU A 46 3.33 -13.61 -0.14
CA GLU A 46 3.49 -13.11 1.24
C GLU A 46 2.96 -11.67 1.44
N THR A 47 2.15 -11.17 0.50
CA THR A 47 1.66 -9.79 0.52
C THR A 47 0.76 -9.54 1.73
N ALA A 48 -0.15 -10.48 2.04
CA ALA A 48 -1.09 -10.32 3.14
C ALA A 48 -0.36 -10.26 4.50
N GLU A 49 0.61 -11.12 4.72
CA GLU A 49 1.41 -11.20 5.95
C GLU A 49 2.19 -9.91 6.17
N GLY A 50 2.81 -9.36 5.11
CA GLY A 50 3.57 -8.11 5.20
C GLY A 50 2.68 -6.92 5.57
N VAL A 51 1.47 -6.88 5.01
CA VAL A 51 0.46 -5.85 5.33
C VAL A 51 -0.01 -5.97 6.78
N ILE A 52 -0.34 -7.18 7.23
CA ILE A 52 -0.79 -7.45 8.60
C ILE A 52 0.26 -6.96 9.61
N GLU A 53 1.55 -7.13 9.34
CA GLU A 53 2.61 -6.63 10.20
C GLU A 53 2.84 -5.11 10.10
N ALA A 54 2.62 -4.49 8.94
CA ALA A 54 2.93 -3.09 8.72
C ALA A 54 1.83 -2.13 9.22
N ILE A 55 0.56 -2.49 9.04
CA ILE A 55 -0.58 -1.61 9.35
C ILE A 55 -0.59 -1.15 10.81
N PRO A 56 -0.43 -2.02 11.84
CA PRO A 56 -0.41 -1.57 13.22
C PRO A 56 0.70 -0.58 13.53
N GLU A 57 1.89 -0.76 12.93
CA GLU A 57 3.04 0.13 13.10
C GLU A 57 2.81 1.49 12.45
N LEU A 58 2.20 1.53 11.25
CA LEU A 58 1.81 2.78 10.61
C LEU A 58 0.75 3.54 11.43
N THR A 59 -0.25 2.83 11.96
CA THR A 59 -1.27 3.42 12.85
C THR A 59 -0.63 4.02 14.10
N LYS A 60 0.33 3.32 14.75
CA LYS A 60 1.09 3.87 15.90
C LYS A 60 1.88 5.13 15.54
N ARG A 61 2.36 5.23 14.30
CA ARG A 61 3.06 6.42 13.77
C ARG A 61 2.10 7.56 13.38
N GLY A 62 0.79 7.38 13.56
CA GLY A 62 -0.22 8.41 13.29
C GLY A 62 -0.72 8.44 11.84
N PHE A 63 -0.46 7.40 11.04
CA PHE A 63 -1.02 7.31 9.70
C PHE A 63 -2.52 6.99 9.75
N GLY A 64 -3.28 7.65 8.89
CA GLY A 64 -4.65 7.27 8.53
C GLY A 64 -4.67 6.69 7.12
N PHE A 65 -5.56 5.71 6.90
CA PHE A 65 -5.82 5.12 5.59
C PHE A 65 -7.19 5.61 5.10
N VAL A 66 -7.23 6.11 3.87
CA VAL A 66 -8.45 6.72 3.28
C VAL A 66 -8.72 6.09 1.92
N LYS A 67 -9.96 6.20 1.44
CA LYS A 67 -10.28 5.84 0.06
C LYS A 67 -9.84 6.94 -0.89
N LEU A 68 -9.55 6.58 -2.14
CA LEU A 68 -9.23 7.56 -3.19
C LEU A 68 -10.36 8.58 -3.38
N SER A 69 -11.62 8.17 -3.24
CA SER A 69 -12.79 9.05 -3.34
C SER A 69 -12.93 10.06 -2.20
N GLU A 70 -12.22 9.86 -1.10
CA GLU A 70 -12.25 10.70 0.10
C GLU A 70 -11.02 11.62 0.19
N TYR A 71 -10.09 11.50 -0.76
CA TYR A 71 -8.86 12.26 -0.80
C TYR A 71 -8.79 13.11 -2.05
N ILE A 72 -8.31 14.35 -1.93
CA ILE A 72 -8.16 15.24 -3.08
C ILE A 72 -6.97 14.76 -3.91
N LEU A 73 -7.27 14.20 -5.07
CA LEU A 73 -6.28 13.82 -6.08
C LEU A 73 -5.82 15.10 -6.78
N LYS A 74 -4.50 15.26 -6.96
CA LYS A 74 -3.89 16.42 -7.62
C LYS A 74 -3.61 16.15 -9.08
#